data_AF-A0A537WXV2-F1
#
_entry.id   AF-A0A537WXV2-F1
#
_cell.length_a   1.000
_cell.length_b   1.000
_cell.length_c   1.000
_cell.angle_alpha   90.00
_cell.angle_beta   90.00
_cell.angle_gamma   90.00
#
_symmetry.space_group_name_H-M   'P 1'
#
loop_
_entity.id
_entity.type
_entity.pdbx_description
1 polymer ?
#
loop_
_entity_poly.entity_id
_entity_poly.type
_entity_poly.pdbx_seq_one_letter_code
_entity_poly.pdbx_strand_id
1 'polypeptide(L)'
;MTASSDADYERLGLARKDIKPWEDGARTDDRPGTYEWWYFDAHLDDGAKLVVVFMDKNLSTPQRPLEPTIRLNLDLADGRSFEKLVVFDPETWSSAKDHADVRIGENRFSGDLHTYRVTAKIEEIAVDVTLEGEVPAWRPETGYMLFGEDRKREFAWLPSVPQGKVTATYTIGDERHETTGTGYHDHNWGNVGLMDIVHDWYWARGQAGPYSVIASYITAHEKYDYATIPIFMLAKDGLLIGDDPS
;
A
#
# COMPACT_ATOMS: atom_id res chain seq x y z
N MET A 1 -12.68 12.90 -6.51
CA MET A 1 -13.01 12.01 -7.66
C MET A 1 -11.74 11.44 -8.23
N THR A 2 -11.76 10.20 -8.71
CA THR A 2 -10.61 9.58 -9.39
C THR A 2 -10.36 10.28 -10.73
N ALA A 3 -9.11 10.64 -11.01
CA ALA A 3 -8.71 11.29 -12.24
C ALA A 3 -8.65 10.27 -13.39
N SER A 4 -9.28 10.57 -14.52
CA SER A 4 -9.51 9.61 -15.61
C SER A 4 -9.47 10.22 -17.03
N SER A 5 -9.36 11.55 -17.14
CA SER A 5 -9.33 12.21 -18.45
C SER A 5 -7.98 12.03 -19.14
N ASP A 6 -7.93 12.13 -20.48
CA ASP A 6 -6.66 12.08 -21.22
C ASP A 6 -5.65 13.13 -20.72
N ALA A 7 -6.13 14.32 -20.35
CA ALA A 7 -5.31 15.38 -19.77
C ALA A 7 -4.74 15.00 -18.39
N ASP A 8 -5.46 14.20 -17.59
CA ASP A 8 -4.95 13.69 -16.32
C ASP A 8 -3.81 12.69 -16.56
N TYR A 9 -3.98 11.75 -17.50
CA TYR A 9 -2.93 10.80 -17.88
C TYR A 9 -1.69 11.50 -18.43
N GLU A 10 -1.85 12.49 -19.31
CA GLU A 10 -0.74 13.27 -19.86
C GLU A 10 0.00 14.05 -18.76
N ARG A 11 -0.74 14.75 -17.89
CA ARG A 11 -0.15 15.52 -16.78
C ARG A 11 0.68 14.63 -15.84
N LEU A 12 0.19 13.42 -15.57
CA LEU A 12 0.83 12.49 -14.65
C LEU A 12 1.90 11.61 -15.32
N GLY A 13 2.04 11.67 -16.65
CA GLY A 13 2.99 10.86 -17.41
C GLY A 13 2.63 9.37 -17.43
N LEU A 14 1.33 9.06 -17.39
CA LEU A 14 0.81 7.71 -17.18
C LEU A 14 0.31 7.07 -18.47
N ALA A 15 0.56 5.77 -18.62
CA ALA A 15 -0.16 4.95 -19.59
C ALA A 15 -1.46 4.40 -18.97
N ARG A 16 -2.49 4.21 -19.80
CA ARG A 16 -3.80 3.71 -19.34
C ARG A 16 -3.77 2.30 -18.76
N LYS A 17 -2.96 1.41 -19.34
CA LYS A 17 -2.95 -0.03 -18.99
C LYS A 17 -1.58 -0.56 -18.57
N ASP A 18 -0.53 0.14 -18.94
CA ASP A 18 0.85 -0.34 -18.80
C ASP A 18 1.49 0.33 -17.59
N ILE A 19 1.28 -0.26 -16.41
CA ILE A 19 1.85 0.22 -15.15
C ILE A 19 3.34 -0.11 -15.13
N LYS A 20 4.16 0.89 -14.82
CA LYS A 20 5.63 0.79 -14.84
C LYS A 20 6.23 0.78 -13.43
N PRO A 21 7.39 0.14 -13.22
CA PRO A 21 8.03 0.05 -11.90
C PRO A 21 8.22 1.39 -11.18
N TRP A 22 8.48 2.48 -11.92
CA TRP A 22 8.64 3.81 -11.34
C TRP A 22 7.37 4.35 -10.65
N GLU A 23 6.19 3.82 -10.99
CA GLU A 23 4.92 4.21 -10.38
C GLU A 23 4.79 3.73 -8.93
N ASP A 24 5.55 2.70 -8.55
CA ASP A 24 5.65 2.13 -7.20
C ASP A 24 6.95 2.55 -6.49
N GLY A 25 7.79 3.34 -7.17
CA GLY A 25 8.90 4.07 -6.55
C GLY A 25 8.40 5.35 -5.88
N ALA A 26 9.27 6.00 -5.11
CA ALA A 26 8.95 7.19 -4.33
C ALA A 26 8.23 8.27 -5.17
N ARG A 27 7.05 8.66 -4.70
CA ARG A 27 6.17 9.63 -5.37
C ARG A 27 6.26 11.03 -4.77
N THR A 28 6.96 11.14 -3.65
CA THR A 28 7.24 12.40 -2.98
C THR A 28 8.75 12.66 -2.91
N ASP A 29 9.16 13.71 -2.21
CA ASP A 29 10.56 14.05 -1.99
C ASP A 29 10.87 14.36 -0.53
N ASP A 30 10.13 13.69 0.36
CA ASP A 30 10.28 13.70 1.82
C ASP A 30 9.99 15.05 2.50
N ARG A 31 9.76 16.13 1.73
CA ARG A 31 9.53 17.47 2.26
C ARG A 31 8.21 17.58 3.04
N PRO A 32 8.09 18.60 3.92
CA PRO A 32 6.80 18.99 4.48
C PRO A 32 5.76 19.29 3.39
N GLY A 33 4.59 18.69 3.52
CA GLY A 33 3.45 18.86 2.63
C GLY A 33 3.04 17.59 1.90
N THR A 34 3.82 16.50 1.99
CA THR A 34 3.51 15.22 1.37
C THR A 34 3.78 14.05 2.32
N TYR A 35 3.17 12.90 2.04
CA TYR A 35 3.46 11.62 2.67
C TYR A 35 3.38 10.49 1.63
N GLU A 36 3.95 9.35 1.97
CA GLU A 36 3.76 8.09 1.25
C GLU A 36 4.01 6.87 2.14
N TRP A 37 3.39 5.74 1.79
CA TRP A 37 3.63 4.47 2.46
C TRP A 37 3.51 3.25 1.55
N TRP A 38 4.37 2.27 1.79
CA TRP A 38 4.33 0.95 1.19
C TRP A 38 3.77 -0.04 2.20
N TYR A 39 2.63 -0.64 1.86
CA TYR A 39 1.87 -1.52 2.74
C TYR A 39 1.90 -2.94 2.20
N PHE A 40 2.15 -3.90 3.09
CA PHE A 40 2.01 -5.32 2.83
C PHE A 40 1.10 -5.96 3.87
N ASP A 41 0.24 -6.87 3.44
CA ASP A 41 -0.47 -7.76 4.36
C ASP A 41 -0.59 -9.20 3.83
N ALA A 42 -0.71 -10.16 4.74
CA ALA A 42 -0.89 -11.56 4.41
C ALA A 42 -1.77 -12.32 5.40
N HIS A 43 -2.53 -13.27 4.85
CA HIS A 43 -3.11 -14.38 5.58
C HIS A 43 -2.20 -15.59 5.38
N LEU A 44 -1.66 -16.14 6.47
CA LEU A 44 -0.69 -17.23 6.45
C LEU A 44 -1.37 -18.58 6.75
N ASP A 45 -0.81 -19.65 6.19
CA ASP A 45 -1.41 -21.00 6.22
C ASP A 45 -1.39 -21.65 7.61
N ASP A 46 -0.52 -21.16 8.51
CA ASP A 46 -0.49 -21.52 9.93
C ASP A 46 -1.54 -20.77 10.76
N GLY A 47 -2.36 -19.93 10.11
CA GLY A 47 -3.42 -19.14 10.71
C GLY A 47 -2.96 -17.77 11.23
N ALA A 48 -1.68 -17.41 11.07
CA ALA A 48 -1.21 -16.08 11.40
C ALA A 48 -1.65 -15.02 10.37
N LYS A 49 -1.71 -13.76 10.80
CA LYS A 49 -1.95 -12.60 9.95
C LYS A 49 -0.83 -11.60 10.16
N LEU A 50 -0.24 -11.13 9.08
CA LEU A 50 0.92 -10.24 9.12
C LEU A 50 0.60 -8.96 8.34
N VAL A 51 0.89 -7.81 8.93
CA VAL A 51 0.89 -6.49 8.28
C VAL A 51 2.24 -5.83 8.50
N VAL A 52 2.84 -5.29 7.45
CA VAL A 52 4.08 -4.52 7.51
C VAL A 52 3.91 -3.25 6.67
N VAL A 53 4.17 -2.08 7.26
CA VAL A 53 4.03 -0.80 6.57
C VAL A 53 5.29 0.02 6.77
N PHE A 54 5.86 0.52 5.67
CA PHE A 54 6.96 1.48 5.68
C PHE A 54 6.39 2.84 5.29
N MET A 55 6.58 3.84 6.14
CA MET A 55 6.02 5.20 5.96
C MET A 55 7.16 6.21 6.02
N ASP A 56 7.10 7.24 5.17
CA ASP A 56 8.02 8.37 5.26
C ASP A 56 7.70 9.26 6.47
N LYS A 57 6.40 9.45 6.77
CA LYS A 57 5.86 10.18 7.92
C LYS A 57 4.38 9.89 8.14
N ASN A 58 3.80 10.47 9.19
CA ASN A 58 2.39 10.31 9.53
C ASN A 58 1.46 10.98 8.49
N LEU A 59 0.57 10.18 7.88
CA LEU A 59 -0.42 10.58 6.88
C LEU A 59 -1.44 11.64 7.35
N SER A 60 -1.63 11.81 8.66
CA SER A 60 -2.52 12.85 9.22
C SER A 60 -1.82 14.20 9.33
N THR A 61 -0.49 14.24 9.29
CA THR A 61 0.29 15.46 9.45
C THR A 61 1.39 15.59 8.40
N PRO A 62 1.06 15.65 7.09
CA PRO A 62 2.05 15.78 6.01
C PRO A 62 2.97 16.99 6.16
N GLN A 63 2.55 18.02 6.89
CA GLN A 63 3.33 19.26 7.12
C GLN A 63 4.53 19.06 8.05
N ARG A 64 4.69 17.88 8.66
CA ARG A 64 5.87 17.57 9.47
C ARG A 64 7.06 17.22 8.56
N PRO A 65 8.30 17.39 9.07
CA PRO A 65 9.48 16.81 8.42
C PRO A 65 9.37 15.29 8.24
N LEU A 66 10.29 14.71 7.47
CA LEU A 66 10.49 13.27 7.38
C LEU A 66 10.56 12.64 8.79
N GLU A 67 9.77 11.59 9.01
CA GLU A 67 9.63 10.88 10.28
C GLU A 67 9.43 9.38 9.96
N PRO A 68 10.51 8.70 9.52
CA PRO A 68 10.41 7.34 8.99
C PRO A 68 9.82 6.42 10.04
N THR A 69 8.80 5.67 9.66
CA THR A 69 8.04 4.86 10.63
C THR A 69 7.76 3.49 10.04
N ILE A 70 7.97 2.44 10.84
CA ILE A 70 7.52 1.09 10.51
C ILE A 70 6.35 0.71 11.43
N ARG A 71 5.26 0.25 10.82
CA ARG A 71 4.22 -0.50 11.50
C ARG A 71 4.39 -1.99 11.24
N LEU A 72 4.32 -2.80 12.28
CA LEU A 72 4.31 -4.25 12.18
C LEU A 72 3.20 -4.80 13.09
N ASN A 73 2.21 -5.45 12.50
CA ASN A 73 1.18 -6.18 13.24
C ASN A 73 1.26 -7.67 12.92
N LEU A 74 1.25 -8.51 13.96
CA LEU A 74 1.26 -9.96 13.85
C LEU A 74 0.20 -10.54 14.78
N ASP A 75 -0.83 -11.15 14.21
CA ASP A 75 -1.84 -11.91 14.95
C ASP A 75 -1.57 -13.41 14.74
N LEU A 76 -1.55 -14.20 15.81
CA LEU A 76 -1.32 -15.64 15.75
C LEU A 76 -2.62 -16.43 15.93
N ALA A 77 -2.61 -17.67 15.42
CA ALA A 77 -3.72 -18.61 15.58
C ALA A 77 -4.02 -18.96 17.04
N ASP A 78 -3.04 -18.84 17.94
CA ASP A 78 -3.20 -19.09 19.38
C ASP A 78 -3.83 -17.91 20.15
N GLY A 79 -4.11 -16.81 19.46
CA GLY A 79 -4.74 -15.61 20.01
C GLY A 79 -3.76 -14.54 20.52
N ARG A 80 -2.44 -14.77 20.47
CA ARG A 80 -1.46 -13.70 20.70
C ARG A 80 -1.54 -12.66 19.57
N SER A 81 -1.41 -11.39 19.94
CA SER A 81 -1.39 -10.27 18.99
C SER A 81 -0.27 -9.30 19.38
N PHE A 82 0.47 -8.86 18.38
CA PHE A 82 1.55 -7.90 18.53
C PHE A 82 1.32 -6.74 17.58
N GLU A 83 1.33 -5.52 18.11
CA GLU A 83 1.21 -4.30 17.34
C GLU A 83 2.39 -3.39 17.70
N LYS A 84 3.22 -3.10 16.70
CA LYS A 84 4.40 -2.23 16.83
C LYS A 84 4.25 -1.05 15.88
N LEU A 85 4.58 0.14 16.37
CA LEU A 85 4.69 1.35 15.58
C LEU A 85 5.93 2.10 16.07
N VAL A 86 6.99 2.06 15.28
CA VAL A 86 8.30 2.60 15.70
C VAL A 86 8.76 3.66 14.72
N VAL A 87 9.09 4.83 15.27
CA VAL A 87 9.71 5.94 14.56
C VAL A 87 11.24 5.75 14.58
N PHE A 88 11.87 6.00 13.45
CA PHE A 88 13.31 5.87 13.25
C PHE A 88 13.96 7.22 13.00
N ASP A 89 15.29 7.25 13.09
CA ASP A 89 16.06 8.43 12.73
C ASP A 89 15.92 8.72 11.22
N PRO A 90 15.60 9.97 10.81
CA PRO A 90 15.54 10.37 9.41
C PRO A 90 16.77 10.01 8.57
N GLU A 91 17.96 9.94 9.16
CA GLU A 91 19.20 9.54 8.45
C GLU A 91 19.19 8.08 7.97
N THR A 92 18.28 7.26 8.50
CA THR A 92 18.15 5.85 8.14
C THR A 92 17.21 5.60 6.95
N TRP A 93 16.50 6.63 6.49
CA TRP A 93 15.56 6.57 5.37
C TRP A 93 16.25 6.69 4.02
N SER A 94 15.81 5.86 3.09
CA SER A 94 16.02 6.11 1.66
C SER A 94 14.94 5.42 0.84
N SER A 95 14.60 6.00 -0.30
CA SER A 95 13.65 5.42 -1.24
C SER A 95 14.11 5.64 -2.69
N ALA A 96 13.98 4.62 -3.53
CA ALA A 96 14.23 4.73 -4.98
C ALA A 96 13.03 5.37 -5.69
N LYS A 97 13.28 6.11 -6.78
CA LYS A 97 12.23 6.80 -7.57
C LYS A 97 11.77 6.03 -8.80
N ASP A 98 12.57 5.06 -9.23
CA ASP A 98 12.38 4.30 -10.48
C ASP A 98 11.85 2.88 -10.25
N HIS A 99 11.76 2.44 -9.00
CA HIS A 99 11.16 1.17 -8.54
C HIS A 99 10.88 1.23 -7.03
N ALA A 100 10.12 0.27 -6.51
CA ALA A 100 10.00 0.09 -5.06
C ALA A 100 11.32 -0.42 -4.47
N ASP A 101 11.98 0.45 -3.72
CA ASP A 101 13.09 0.09 -2.83
C ASP A 101 13.18 1.13 -1.71
N VAL A 102 12.57 0.82 -0.58
CA VAL A 102 12.51 1.65 0.62
C VAL A 102 13.36 1.01 1.70
N ARG A 103 14.22 1.80 2.34
CA ARG A 103 15.02 1.36 3.49
C ARG A 103 14.77 2.27 4.68
N ILE A 104 14.67 1.65 5.86
CA ILE A 104 14.67 2.31 7.17
C ILE A 104 15.68 1.56 8.02
N GLY A 105 16.93 2.01 8.01
CA GLY A 105 18.05 1.33 8.66
C GLY A 105 18.32 -0.02 7.99
N GLU A 106 18.25 -1.10 8.76
CA GLU A 106 18.42 -2.48 8.25
C GLU A 106 17.14 -3.07 7.63
N ASN A 107 16.01 -2.39 7.78
CA ASN A 107 14.72 -2.83 7.26
C ASN A 107 14.57 -2.43 5.78
N ARG A 108 13.92 -3.26 4.97
CA ARG A 108 13.77 -3.03 3.53
C ARG A 108 12.44 -3.54 2.99
N PHE A 109 11.84 -2.74 2.11
CA PHE A 109 10.70 -3.10 1.28
C PHE A 109 11.11 -2.89 -0.17
N SER A 110 11.12 -3.93 -1.01
CA SER A 110 11.54 -3.77 -2.41
C SER A 110 10.87 -4.73 -3.36
N GLY A 111 10.68 -4.33 -4.62
CA GLY A 111 10.15 -5.20 -5.66
C GLY A 111 10.11 -4.55 -7.04
N ASP A 112 9.42 -5.22 -7.97
CA ASP A 112 9.43 -4.90 -9.40
C ASP A 112 8.04 -4.97 -10.06
N LEU A 113 6.96 -4.72 -9.28
CA LEU A 113 5.55 -4.95 -9.65
C LEU A 113 5.14 -6.41 -9.84
N HIS A 114 6.03 -7.36 -9.55
CA HIS A 114 5.70 -8.77 -9.56
C HIS A 114 6.21 -9.48 -8.31
N THR A 115 7.50 -9.39 -8.03
CA THR A 115 8.13 -10.06 -6.89
C THR A 115 8.63 -9.03 -5.89
N TYR A 116 8.22 -9.19 -4.64
CA TYR A 116 8.60 -8.32 -3.54
C TYR A 116 9.32 -9.08 -2.44
N ARG A 117 10.27 -8.39 -1.82
CA ARG A 117 10.92 -8.81 -0.58
C ARG A 117 10.69 -7.77 0.50
N VAL A 118 10.20 -8.22 1.65
CA VAL A 118 9.95 -7.38 2.83
C VAL A 118 10.70 -7.98 4.00
N THR A 119 11.68 -7.23 4.52
CA THR A 119 12.45 -7.61 5.71
C THR A 119 12.32 -6.51 6.75
N ALA A 120 11.85 -6.87 7.95
CA ALA A 120 11.76 -5.94 9.06
C ALA A 120 12.07 -6.63 10.39
N LYS A 121 12.76 -5.92 11.29
CA LYS A 121 12.99 -6.34 12.67
C LYS A 121 12.64 -5.20 13.61
N ILE A 122 11.57 -5.40 14.37
CA ILE A 122 11.00 -4.42 15.29
C ILE A 122 10.90 -5.07 16.67
N GLU A 123 11.73 -4.59 17.60
CA GLU A 123 11.83 -5.14 18.95
C GLU A 123 12.10 -6.66 18.93
N GLU A 124 11.20 -7.46 19.50
CA GLU A 124 11.30 -8.93 19.55
C GLU A 124 10.84 -9.63 18.26
N ILE A 125 10.28 -8.89 17.28
CA ILE A 125 9.69 -9.48 16.07
C ILE A 125 10.61 -9.26 14.87
N ALA A 126 10.85 -10.31 14.10
CA ALA A 126 11.48 -10.19 12.79
C ALA A 126 10.68 -10.93 11.73
N VAL A 127 10.67 -10.39 10.51
CA VAL A 127 10.00 -10.97 9.34
C VAL A 127 10.93 -10.93 8.13
N ASP A 128 10.92 -11.99 7.34
CA ASP A 128 11.51 -12.07 6.00
C ASP A 128 10.47 -12.71 5.09
N VAL A 129 9.94 -11.90 4.18
CA VAL A 129 8.81 -12.26 3.32
C VAL A 129 9.22 -12.13 1.87
N THR A 130 8.85 -13.14 1.08
CA THR A 130 8.77 -13.04 -0.38
C THR A 130 7.30 -13.09 -0.79
N LEU A 131 6.86 -12.10 -1.57
CA LEU A 131 5.54 -12.03 -2.19
C LEU A 131 5.71 -12.14 -3.71
N GLU A 132 5.09 -13.15 -4.32
CA GLU A 132 5.08 -13.37 -5.77
C GLU A 132 3.68 -13.10 -6.32
N GLY A 133 3.53 -12.10 -7.18
CA GLY A 133 2.25 -11.68 -7.73
C GLY A 133 1.57 -12.76 -8.57
N GLU A 134 0.30 -13.02 -8.30
CA GLU A 134 -0.58 -13.90 -9.09
C GLU A 134 -1.58 -13.08 -9.92
N VAL A 135 -1.95 -11.89 -9.42
CA VAL A 135 -2.74 -10.88 -10.13
C VAL A 135 -1.79 -9.73 -10.47
N PRO A 136 -1.77 -9.25 -11.74
CA PRO A 136 -0.90 -8.15 -12.12
C PRO A 136 -1.24 -6.86 -11.38
N ALA A 137 -0.26 -5.96 -11.28
CA ALA A 137 -0.46 -4.61 -10.77
C ALA A 137 -1.69 -3.96 -11.41
N TRP A 138 -2.45 -3.25 -10.58
CA TRP A 138 -3.68 -2.61 -11.00
C TRP A 138 -3.85 -1.28 -10.26
N ARG A 139 -4.58 -0.35 -10.88
CA ARG A 139 -5.03 0.88 -10.24
C ARG A 139 -6.36 1.32 -10.85
N PRO A 140 -7.22 2.00 -10.08
CA PRO A 140 -8.43 2.60 -10.62
C PRO A 140 -8.05 3.83 -11.48
N GLU A 141 -8.24 3.74 -12.79
CA GLU A 141 -7.90 4.79 -13.76
C GLU A 141 -6.42 5.24 -13.67
N THR A 142 -6.15 6.43 -13.13
CA THR A 142 -4.79 6.94 -12.89
C THR A 142 -4.24 6.55 -11.51
N GLY A 143 -5.09 6.05 -10.61
CA GLY A 143 -4.78 5.85 -9.19
C GLY A 143 -4.89 7.12 -8.34
N TYR A 144 -5.06 8.31 -8.95
CA TYR A 144 -5.12 9.59 -8.23
C TYR A 144 -6.57 10.01 -7.97
N MET A 145 -6.89 10.21 -6.70
CA MET A 145 -8.12 10.87 -6.23
C MET A 145 -7.83 12.34 -5.97
N LEU A 146 -8.54 13.22 -6.68
CA LEU A 146 -8.36 14.66 -6.64
C LEU A 146 -9.54 15.33 -5.93
N PHE A 147 -9.23 16.32 -5.09
CA PHE A 147 -10.18 17.02 -4.24
C PHE A 147 -10.09 18.54 -4.41
N GLY A 148 -11.22 19.22 -4.18
CA GLY A 148 -11.39 20.66 -4.38
C GLY A 148 -11.58 21.06 -5.84
N GLU A 149 -12.12 22.27 -6.07
CA GLU A 149 -12.37 22.81 -7.41
C GLU A 149 -11.07 22.98 -8.22
N ASP A 150 -9.97 23.32 -7.54
CA ASP A 150 -8.66 23.49 -8.16
C ASP A 150 -7.91 22.17 -8.39
N ARG A 151 -8.45 21.04 -7.88
CA ARG A 151 -7.92 19.68 -8.00
C ARG A 151 -6.47 19.53 -7.50
N LYS A 152 -6.02 20.40 -6.59
CA LYS A 152 -4.61 20.39 -6.09
C LYS A 152 -4.39 19.47 -4.91
N ARG A 153 -5.46 19.05 -4.23
CA ARG A 153 -5.38 18.12 -3.10
C ARG A 153 -5.50 16.71 -3.63
N GLU A 154 -4.49 15.90 -3.39
CA GLU A 154 -4.32 14.60 -4.03
C GLU A 154 -4.11 13.51 -2.95
N PHE A 155 -4.77 12.38 -3.16
CA PHE A 155 -4.47 11.11 -2.51
C PHE A 155 -4.45 10.04 -3.60
N ALA A 156 -3.44 9.20 -3.62
CA ALA A 156 -3.22 8.23 -4.67
C ALA A 156 -2.91 6.86 -4.11
N TRP A 157 -3.28 5.85 -4.90
CA TRP A 157 -3.27 4.46 -4.49
C TRP A 157 -2.93 3.56 -5.68
N LEU A 158 -1.93 2.69 -5.51
CA LEU A 158 -1.49 1.71 -6.47
C LEU A 158 -1.40 0.32 -5.82
N PRO A 159 -2.40 -0.54 -6.05
CA PRO A 159 -2.28 -1.99 -5.83
C PRO A 159 -1.24 -2.66 -6.73
N SER A 160 0.02 -2.60 -6.32
CA SER A 160 1.16 -3.17 -7.04
C SER A 160 1.13 -4.71 -7.09
N VAL A 161 0.62 -5.35 -6.04
CA VAL A 161 0.29 -6.78 -6.03
C VAL A 161 -1.09 -6.98 -5.42
N PRO A 162 -2.17 -6.99 -6.22
CA PRO A 162 -3.53 -7.17 -5.73
C PRO A 162 -3.78 -8.53 -5.06
N GLN A 163 -3.06 -9.56 -5.50
CA GLN A 163 -2.97 -10.85 -4.84
C GLN A 163 -1.66 -11.52 -5.26
N GLY A 164 -0.99 -12.13 -4.30
CA GLY A 164 0.17 -12.98 -4.57
C GLY A 164 0.36 -14.08 -3.56
N LYS A 165 1.23 -15.02 -3.91
CA LYS A 165 1.69 -16.08 -3.01
C LYS A 165 2.76 -15.56 -2.08
N VAL A 166 2.65 -15.89 -0.80
CA VAL A 166 3.61 -15.53 0.23
C VAL A 166 4.44 -16.75 0.63
N THR A 167 5.75 -16.54 0.76
CA THR A 167 6.65 -17.37 1.56
C THR A 167 7.19 -16.48 2.68
N ALA A 168 6.95 -16.85 3.93
CA ALA A 168 7.29 -16.03 5.08
C ALA A 168 8.08 -16.82 6.12
N THR A 169 9.12 -16.18 6.64
CA THR A 169 9.68 -16.49 7.94
C THR A 169 9.31 -15.36 8.90
N TYR A 170 8.82 -15.69 10.09
CA TYR A 170 8.70 -14.72 11.17
C TYR A 170 9.23 -15.29 12.48
N THR A 171 9.73 -14.41 13.36
CA THR A 171 10.23 -14.78 14.68
C THR A 171 9.63 -13.90 15.75
N ILE A 172 9.42 -14.46 16.94
CA ILE A 172 9.03 -13.74 18.17
C ILE A 172 10.01 -14.15 19.27
N GLY A 173 11.00 -13.30 19.54
CA GLY A 173 12.15 -13.70 20.35
C GLY A 173 12.88 -14.89 19.71
N ASP A 174 12.90 -16.02 20.42
CA ASP A 174 13.52 -17.27 19.96
C ASP A 174 12.55 -18.20 19.20
N GLU A 175 11.24 -17.90 19.21
CA GLU A 175 10.24 -18.69 18.48
C GLU A 175 10.33 -18.37 16.98
N ARG A 176 10.68 -19.36 16.15
CA ARG A 176 10.79 -19.22 14.69
C ARG A 176 9.68 -20.00 13.99
N HIS A 177 9.04 -19.33 13.02
CA HIS A 177 7.98 -19.87 12.19
C HIS A 177 8.35 -19.71 10.71
N GLU A 178 8.06 -20.73 9.92
CA GLU A 178 8.19 -20.72 8.46
C GLU A 178 6.87 -21.21 7.88
N THR A 179 6.29 -20.42 6.98
CA THR A 179 4.95 -20.66 6.48
C THR A 179 4.76 -20.05 5.09
N THR A 180 3.64 -20.39 4.46
CA THR A 180 3.19 -19.82 3.20
C THR A 180 1.86 -19.09 3.41
N GLY A 181 1.32 -18.49 2.36
CA GLY A 181 -0.01 -17.90 2.42
C GLY A 181 -0.34 -17.06 1.20
N THR A 182 -1.31 -16.16 1.38
CA THR A 182 -1.77 -15.23 0.36
C THR A 182 -1.61 -13.79 0.84
N GLY A 183 -0.90 -12.99 0.05
CA GLY A 183 -0.55 -11.63 0.38
C GLY A 183 -1.02 -10.60 -0.63
N TYR A 184 -0.81 -9.35 -0.25
CA TYR A 184 -1.17 -8.14 -0.98
C TYR A 184 -0.12 -7.06 -0.72
N HIS A 185 0.10 -6.20 -1.71
CA HIS A 185 0.88 -4.98 -1.56
C HIS A 185 0.26 -3.81 -2.32
N ASP A 186 0.24 -2.64 -1.68
CA ASP A 186 0.06 -1.36 -2.34
C ASP A 186 1.04 -0.26 -1.90
N HIS A 187 1.13 0.76 -2.74
CA HIS A 187 1.76 2.03 -2.45
C HIS A 187 0.71 3.14 -2.48
N ASN A 188 0.77 4.02 -1.48
CA ASN A 188 -0.10 5.18 -1.39
C ASN A 188 0.72 6.44 -1.13
N TRP A 189 0.25 7.56 -1.64
CA TRP A 189 0.87 8.87 -1.39
C TRP A 189 -0.15 10.00 -1.47
N GLY A 190 0.19 11.14 -0.90
CA GLY A 190 -0.69 12.29 -0.91
C GLY A 190 -0.02 13.58 -0.47
N ASN A 191 -0.73 14.69 -0.66
CA ASN A 191 -0.23 16.03 -0.31
C ASN A 191 -1.13 16.78 0.69
N VAL A 192 -2.05 16.05 1.30
CA VAL A 192 -3.08 16.57 2.21
C VAL A 192 -3.42 15.51 3.24
N GLY A 193 -3.57 15.92 4.50
CA GLY A 193 -3.87 14.98 5.58
C GLY A 193 -5.12 14.16 5.24
N LEU A 194 -5.06 12.84 5.39
CA LEU A 194 -6.16 11.97 4.93
C LEU A 194 -7.51 12.35 5.59
N MET A 195 -7.47 12.73 6.87
CA MET A 195 -8.65 13.20 7.63
C MET A 195 -9.22 14.54 7.11
N ASP A 196 -8.48 15.31 6.31
CA ASP A 196 -8.99 16.53 5.68
C ASP A 196 -9.76 16.25 4.39
N ILE A 197 -9.64 15.06 3.80
CA ILE A 197 -10.25 14.72 2.51
C ILE A 197 -11.20 13.54 2.56
N VAL A 198 -11.06 12.67 3.56
CA VAL A 198 -11.87 11.46 3.74
C VAL A 198 -12.70 11.59 5.01
N HIS A 199 -14.01 11.31 4.89
CA HIS A 199 -14.92 11.15 6.01
C HIS A 199 -14.96 9.69 6.47
N ASP A 200 -15.28 8.77 5.54
CA ASP A 200 -15.26 7.32 5.76
C ASP A 200 -14.44 6.64 4.67
N TRP A 201 -13.75 5.56 5.04
CA TRP A 201 -13.07 4.68 4.09
C TRP A 201 -13.31 3.23 4.47
N TYR A 202 -14.03 2.53 3.61
CA TYR A 202 -14.16 1.07 3.66
C TYR A 202 -13.23 0.49 2.61
N TRP A 203 -12.32 -0.40 3.01
CA TRP A 203 -11.44 -1.12 2.10
C TRP A 203 -11.46 -2.60 2.46
N ALA A 204 -11.54 -3.45 1.43
CA ALA A 204 -11.50 -4.89 1.57
C ALA A 204 -10.83 -5.55 0.37
N ARG A 205 -10.15 -6.65 0.64
CA ARG A 205 -9.71 -7.62 -0.37
C ARG A 205 -10.20 -9.02 0.02
N GLY A 206 -10.42 -9.88 -0.97
CA GLY A 206 -10.87 -11.24 -0.69
C GLY A 206 -10.72 -12.17 -1.89
N GLN A 207 -10.78 -13.47 -1.59
CA GLN A 207 -10.70 -14.53 -2.59
C GLN A 207 -11.88 -15.49 -2.41
N ALA A 208 -12.49 -15.90 -3.53
CA ALA A 208 -13.57 -16.89 -3.56
C ALA A 208 -13.37 -17.83 -4.75
N GLY A 209 -12.78 -19.01 -4.50
CA GLY A 209 -12.41 -19.93 -5.57
C GLY A 209 -11.41 -19.29 -6.54
N PRO A 210 -11.71 -19.23 -7.85
CA PRO A 210 -10.80 -18.64 -8.83
C PRO A 210 -10.82 -17.10 -8.82
N TYR A 211 -11.70 -16.47 -8.04
CA TYR A 211 -11.91 -15.02 -8.07
C TYR A 211 -11.13 -14.30 -6.98
N SER A 212 -10.51 -13.19 -7.33
CA SER A 212 -9.87 -12.24 -6.41
C SER A 212 -10.56 -10.89 -6.54
N VAL A 213 -10.84 -10.23 -5.42
CA VAL A 213 -11.59 -8.97 -5.39
C VAL A 213 -10.85 -7.95 -4.54
N ILE A 214 -10.83 -6.70 -5.01
CA ILE A 214 -10.59 -5.53 -4.18
C ILE A 214 -11.83 -4.64 -4.28
N ALA A 215 -12.28 -4.15 -3.14
CA ALA A 215 -13.37 -3.18 -3.04
C ALA A 215 -12.96 -2.06 -2.09
N SER A 216 -13.16 -0.82 -2.52
CA SER A 216 -12.97 0.35 -1.69
C SER A 216 -14.14 1.32 -1.90
N TYR A 217 -14.62 1.90 -0.82
CA TYR A 217 -15.67 2.91 -0.84
C TYR A 217 -15.25 4.05 0.06
N ILE A 218 -14.89 5.17 -0.58
CA ILE A 218 -14.45 6.37 0.11
C ILE A 218 -15.57 7.40 0.05
N THR A 219 -15.96 7.92 1.21
CA THR A 219 -16.82 9.09 1.32
C THR A 219 -15.92 10.29 1.58
N ALA A 220 -15.95 11.29 0.70
CA ALA A 220 -15.16 12.51 0.89
C ALA A 220 -15.64 13.31 2.11
N HIS A 221 -14.74 14.12 2.69
CA HIS A 221 -15.07 15.04 3.78
C HIS A 221 -16.24 15.98 3.40
N GLU A 222 -17.05 16.41 4.39
CA GLU A 222 -18.25 17.27 4.23
C GLU A 222 -18.06 18.47 3.28
N LYS A 223 -16.93 19.17 3.33
CA LYS A 223 -16.59 20.29 2.44
C LYS A 223 -16.45 19.93 0.94
N TYR A 224 -16.52 18.65 0.61
CA TYR A 224 -16.60 18.12 -0.74
C TYR A 224 -17.93 17.38 -0.96
N ASP A 225 -18.98 17.82 -0.26
CA ASP A 225 -20.36 17.37 -0.38
C ASP A 225 -20.58 15.86 -0.18
N TYR A 226 -19.72 15.22 0.63
CA TYR A 226 -19.72 13.78 0.84
C TYR A 226 -19.62 12.96 -0.46
N ALA A 227 -18.97 13.50 -1.50
CA ALA A 227 -18.81 12.82 -2.77
C ALA A 227 -18.19 11.43 -2.57
N THR A 228 -18.82 10.42 -3.16
CA THR A 228 -18.43 9.02 -3.01
C THR A 228 -17.48 8.60 -4.13
N ILE A 229 -16.46 7.81 -3.79
CA ILE A 229 -15.48 7.26 -4.72
C ILE A 229 -15.52 5.73 -4.54
N PRO A 230 -16.46 5.04 -5.21
CA PRO A 230 -16.44 3.59 -5.29
C PRO A 230 -15.27 3.14 -6.16
N ILE A 231 -14.61 2.07 -5.74
CA ILE A 231 -13.50 1.45 -6.44
C ILE A 231 -13.67 -0.07 -6.33
N PHE A 232 -13.61 -0.75 -7.46
CA PHE A 232 -13.76 -2.19 -7.55
C PHE A 232 -12.78 -2.79 -8.56
N MET A 233 -12.20 -3.93 -8.21
CA MET A 233 -11.42 -4.79 -9.09
C MET A 233 -11.86 -6.23 -8.91
N LEU A 234 -12.01 -6.94 -10.03
CA LEU A 234 -12.26 -8.36 -10.10
C LEU A 234 -11.25 -9.04 -11.03
N ALA A 235 -10.53 -10.00 -10.47
CA ALA A 235 -9.73 -10.94 -11.22
C ALA A 235 -10.33 -12.35 -11.17
N LYS A 236 -10.08 -13.13 -12.21
CA LYS A 236 -10.37 -14.55 -12.26
C LYS A 236 -9.16 -15.30 -12.82
N ASP A 237 -8.71 -16.33 -12.13
CA ASP A 237 -7.55 -17.14 -12.53
C ASP A 237 -6.31 -16.27 -12.80
N GLY A 238 -6.08 -15.26 -11.94
CA GLY A 238 -4.97 -14.31 -12.05
C GLY A 238 -5.13 -13.20 -13.10
N LEU A 239 -6.22 -13.21 -13.89
CA LEU A 239 -6.47 -12.23 -14.94
C LEU A 239 -7.51 -11.21 -14.50
N LEU A 240 -7.22 -9.92 -14.69
CA LEU A 240 -8.22 -8.86 -14.52
C LEU A 240 -9.36 -9.06 -15.54
N ILE A 241 -10.59 -9.21 -15.04
CA ILE A 241 -11.79 -9.41 -15.86
C ILE A 241 -12.82 -8.29 -15.73
N GLY A 242 -12.62 -7.38 -14.79
CA GLY A 242 -13.40 -6.15 -14.68
C GLY A 242 -12.91 -5.29 -13.53
N ASP A 243 -13.07 -3.99 -13.69
CA ASP A 243 -12.97 -2.97 -12.67
C ASP A 243 -14.12 -1.99 -12.83
N ASP A 244 -14.29 -1.08 -11.86
CA ASP A 244 -15.36 -0.08 -11.94
C ASP A 244 -15.28 0.67 -13.28
N PRO A 245 -16.36 0.64 -14.10
CA PRO A 245 -16.40 1.41 -15.32
C PRO A 245 -16.48 2.89 -14.95
N SER A 246 -15.51 3.68 -15.40
CA SER A 246 -15.67 5.13 -15.48
C SER A 246 -16.68 5.54 -16.55
#